data_AF-A0A132GIR7-F1
#
_entry.id   AF-A0A132GIR7-F1
#
_cell.length_a   1.000
_cell.length_b   1.000
_cell.length_c   1.000
_cell.angle_alpha   90.00
_cell.angle_beta   90.00
_cell.angle_gamma   90.00
#
_symmetry.space_group_name_H-M   'P 1'
#
loop_
_entity.id
_entity.type
_entity.pdbx_description
1 polymer ?
#
loop_
_entity_poly.entity_id
_entity_poly.type
_entity_poly.pdbx_seq_one_letter_code
_entity_poly.pdbx_strand_id
1 'polypeptide(L)'
;DVRDHANREKALKLGQQWREAGYHVISMRDDFKTIYGEGVTKTDFSFPIDTKPLTEWQAGRTVSQEAVEAFGGIDKCFAAEPIPDGVWQRMQGKTFKENPYIGRDDLRHIRALHWDYDNQMHVGEMIVNKEIADRVVTIFRQLFDAKYPIQRMLLPDVYDADDETQMRDNNSSSFCYRAIAGSSKLSKHARGLAIDINTLYNPYYKDRDDGTRFIQPATAADYCDRSWDFLYKIDHDDLCFRLFTEAGFEWGGDWTSCKDFQHFEFIE
;
A
#
# COMPACT_ATOMS: atom_id res chain seq x y z
N ASP A 1 13.43 12.61 24.33
CA ASP A 1 12.65 13.35 25.35
C ASP A 1 11.24 12.77 25.35
N VAL A 2 11.04 11.60 25.97
CA VAL A 2 9.73 10.91 25.98
C VAL A 2 8.87 11.58 27.02
N ARG A 3 8.27 12.70 26.63
CA ARG A 3 7.42 13.42 27.55
C ARG A 3 6.09 12.69 27.68
N ASP A 4 5.87 12.17 28.88
CA ASP A 4 4.72 11.39 29.31
C ASP A 4 3.46 12.25 29.53
N HIS A 5 3.21 13.17 28.60
CA HIS A 5 2.07 14.07 28.65
C HIS A 5 0.83 13.26 28.26
N ALA A 6 0.06 12.81 29.27
CA ALA A 6 -1.24 12.11 29.18
C ALA A 6 -1.28 10.62 29.62
N ASN A 7 -0.27 10.10 30.33
CA ASN A 7 -0.43 8.80 31.00
C ASN A 7 -1.40 8.91 32.19
N ARG A 8 -2.61 8.37 31.96
CA ARG A 8 -3.73 8.42 32.91
C ARG A 8 -3.44 7.67 34.19
N GLU A 9 -2.86 6.47 34.13
CA GLU A 9 -2.60 5.66 35.32
C GLU A 9 -1.63 6.36 36.26
N LYS A 10 -0.56 6.94 35.70
CA LYS A 10 0.40 7.73 36.45
C LYS A 10 -0.24 8.96 37.10
N ALA A 11 -1.07 9.69 36.35
CA ALA A 11 -1.78 10.86 36.85
C ALA A 11 -2.76 10.50 37.99
N LEU A 12 -3.49 9.39 37.88
CA LEU A 12 -4.39 8.90 38.92
C LEU A 12 -3.63 8.52 40.20
N LYS A 13 -2.52 7.80 40.06
CA LYS A 13 -1.66 7.40 41.18
C LYS A 13 -1.07 8.61 41.90
N LEU A 14 -0.56 9.58 41.15
CA LEU A 14 -0.03 10.84 41.72
C LEU A 14 -1.16 11.62 42.43
N GLY A 15 -2.33 11.71 41.80
CA GLY A 15 -3.50 12.37 42.39
C GLY A 15 -3.93 11.75 43.72
N GLN A 16 -3.81 10.42 43.87
CA GLN A 16 -4.07 9.76 45.15
C GLN A 16 -3.05 10.14 46.23
N GLN A 17 -1.76 10.16 45.90
CA GLN A 17 -0.69 10.57 46.83
C GLN A 17 -0.91 12.00 47.36
N TRP A 18 -1.30 12.93 46.48
CA TRP A 18 -1.60 14.31 46.88
C TRP A 18 -2.81 14.39 47.81
N ARG A 19 -3.86 13.59 47.57
CA ARG A 19 -5.02 13.52 48.48
C ARG A 19 -4.63 12.98 49.85
N GLU A 20 -3.80 11.94 49.91
CA GLU A 20 -3.28 11.37 51.16
C GLU A 20 -2.40 12.38 51.94
N ALA A 21 -1.70 13.26 51.22
CA ALA A 21 -0.96 14.38 51.80
C ALA A 21 -1.85 15.59 52.19
N GLY A 22 -3.17 15.47 52.09
CA GLY A 22 -4.12 16.50 52.52
C GLY A 22 -4.43 17.58 51.46
N TYR A 23 -3.97 17.43 50.22
CA TYR A 23 -4.28 18.36 49.14
C TYR A 23 -5.63 18.05 48.50
N HIS A 24 -6.36 19.11 48.14
CA HIS A 24 -7.54 18.98 47.29
C HIS A 24 -7.10 18.86 45.82
N VAL A 25 -7.39 17.73 45.19
CA VAL A 25 -6.99 17.43 43.82
C VAL A 25 -8.19 17.48 42.89
N ILE A 26 -8.13 18.40 41.92
CA ILE A 26 -9.15 18.62 40.89
C ILE A 26 -8.65 18.15 39.51
N SER A 27 -9.54 17.55 38.72
CA SER A 27 -9.32 17.10 37.35
C SER A 27 -9.85 18.14 36.36
N MET A 28 -9.01 18.66 35.46
CA MET A 28 -9.50 19.53 34.37
C MET A 28 -10.55 18.84 33.48
N ARG A 29 -10.58 17.50 33.46
CA ARG A 29 -11.53 16.73 32.66
C ARG A 29 -12.87 16.52 33.36
N ASP A 30 -12.83 16.25 34.67
CA ASP A 30 -13.99 15.77 35.43
C ASP A 30 -14.54 16.84 36.39
N ASP A 31 -13.68 17.73 36.90
CA ASP A 31 -14.02 18.85 37.80
C ASP A 31 -13.98 20.21 37.08
N PHE A 32 -14.17 20.21 35.77
CA PHE A 32 -14.05 21.42 34.94
C PHE A 32 -14.97 22.56 35.41
N LYS A 33 -16.14 22.26 35.98
CA LYS A 33 -17.04 23.27 36.55
C LYS A 33 -16.46 23.95 37.80
N THR A 34 -15.69 23.21 38.61
CA THR A 34 -14.96 23.76 39.76
C THR A 34 -13.90 24.76 39.30
N ILE A 35 -13.36 24.58 38.08
CA ILE A 35 -12.30 25.42 37.52
C ILE A 35 -12.87 26.62 36.73
N TYR A 36 -13.91 26.39 35.92
CA TYR A 36 -14.42 27.36 34.95
C TYR A 36 -15.79 27.95 35.31
N GLY A 37 -16.44 27.46 36.36
CA GLY A 37 -17.73 27.93 36.87
C GLY A 37 -18.94 27.09 36.44
N GLU A 38 -20.03 27.18 37.21
CA GLU A 38 -21.27 26.39 37.04
C GLU A 38 -21.99 26.62 35.70
N GLY A 39 -21.80 27.80 35.08
CA GLY A 39 -22.40 28.14 33.78
C GLY A 39 -21.72 27.49 32.58
N VAL A 40 -20.63 26.74 32.77
CA VAL A 40 -19.87 26.12 31.68
C VAL A 40 -20.44 24.75 31.35
N THR A 41 -20.75 24.57 30.07
CA THR A 41 -21.18 23.28 29.51
C THR A 41 -20.03 22.70 28.71
N LYS A 42 -19.69 21.43 28.97
CA LYS A 42 -18.73 20.70 28.15
C LYS A 42 -19.43 20.25 26.88
N THR A 43 -19.06 20.82 25.76
CA THR A 43 -19.47 20.33 24.44
C THR A 43 -18.46 19.28 24.00
N ASP A 44 -18.91 18.06 23.75
CA ASP A 44 -18.05 17.07 23.12
C ASP A 44 -17.77 17.53 21.69
N PHE A 45 -16.54 17.97 21.43
CA PHE A 45 -16.08 18.36 20.11
C PHE A 45 -15.41 17.14 19.47
N SER A 46 -16.09 16.52 18.51
CA SER A 46 -15.44 15.57 17.59
C SER A 46 -14.95 16.33 16.38
N PHE A 47 -13.71 16.09 15.97
CA PHE A 47 -13.28 16.53 14.64
C PHE A 47 -14.18 15.85 13.59
N PRO A 48 -14.59 16.58 12.53
CA PRO A 48 -15.29 15.94 11.42
C PRO A 48 -14.40 14.82 10.87
N ILE A 49 -15.01 13.69 10.56
CA ILE A 49 -14.32 12.54 9.96
C ILE A 49 -13.77 13.00 8.60
N ASP A 50 -12.45 12.91 8.43
CA ASP A 50 -11.80 13.29 7.18
C ASP A 50 -11.98 12.19 6.13
N THR A 51 -12.99 12.35 5.28
CA THR A 51 -13.24 11.47 4.13
C THR A 51 -12.50 11.91 2.86
N LYS A 52 -11.78 13.03 2.90
CA LYS A 52 -11.10 13.61 1.72
C LYS A 52 -10.15 12.63 1.04
N PRO A 53 -9.35 11.82 1.76
CA PRO A 53 -8.50 10.80 1.14
C PRO A 53 -9.27 9.81 0.27
N LEU A 54 -10.51 9.46 0.64
CA LEU A 54 -11.33 8.50 -0.11
C LEU A 54 -12.15 9.19 -1.20
N THR A 55 -12.68 10.38 -0.96
CA THR A 55 -13.49 11.10 -1.97
C THR A 55 -12.66 11.63 -3.13
N GLU A 56 -11.42 12.03 -2.87
CA GLU A 56 -10.47 12.51 -3.90
C GLU A 56 -9.45 11.43 -4.31
N TRP A 57 -9.56 10.23 -3.76
CA TRP A 57 -8.63 9.11 -3.97
C TRP A 57 -7.15 9.47 -3.84
N GLN A 58 -6.77 10.00 -2.67
CA GLN A 58 -5.41 10.44 -2.38
C GLN A 58 -4.53 9.26 -1.95
N ALA A 59 -3.96 8.54 -2.92
CA ALA A 59 -3.13 7.39 -2.64
C ALA A 59 -1.93 7.72 -1.71
N GLY A 60 -1.59 6.78 -0.84
CA GLY A 60 -0.56 6.90 0.21
C GLY A 60 -1.03 7.60 1.48
N ARG A 61 -2.28 8.07 1.55
CA ARG A 61 -2.86 8.63 2.78
C ARG A 61 -3.45 7.52 3.63
N THR A 62 -3.18 7.61 4.93
CA THR A 62 -3.83 6.77 5.94
C THR A 62 -5.30 7.15 6.12
N VAL A 63 -6.15 6.16 6.35
CA VAL A 63 -7.59 6.33 6.62
C VAL A 63 -8.02 5.53 7.84
N SER A 64 -9.03 6.02 8.56
CA SER A 64 -9.61 5.30 9.70
C SER A 64 -10.85 4.50 9.28
N GLN A 65 -11.27 3.57 10.14
CA GLN A 65 -12.48 2.79 9.92
C GLN A 65 -13.72 3.68 9.81
N GLU A 66 -13.80 4.72 10.63
CA GLU A 66 -14.90 5.70 10.62
C GLU A 66 -14.93 6.48 9.30
N ALA A 67 -13.77 6.79 8.70
CA ALA A 67 -13.70 7.41 7.38
C ALA A 67 -14.21 6.49 6.27
N VAL A 68 -13.89 5.19 6.34
CA VAL A 68 -14.40 4.18 5.41
C VAL A 68 -15.92 4.02 5.53
N GLU A 69 -16.45 3.99 6.75
CA GLU A 69 -17.90 3.93 7.00
C GLU A 69 -18.61 5.19 6.47
N ALA A 70 -18.07 6.37 6.75
CA ALA A 70 -18.61 7.65 6.28
C ALA A 70 -18.54 7.80 4.74
N PHE A 71 -17.56 7.19 4.08
CA PHE A 71 -17.46 7.14 2.61
C PHE A 71 -18.53 6.23 1.97
N GLY A 72 -19.17 5.36 2.76
CA GLY A 72 -20.24 4.47 2.33
C GLY A 72 -19.86 2.99 2.34
N GLY A 73 -18.88 2.61 3.17
CA GLY A 73 -18.52 1.23 3.45
C GLY A 73 -17.32 0.73 2.65
N ILE A 74 -16.73 -0.36 3.14
CA ILE A 74 -15.47 -0.91 2.63
C ILE A 74 -15.55 -1.32 1.16
N ASP A 75 -16.69 -1.83 0.69
CA ASP A 75 -16.87 -2.27 -0.70
C ASP A 75 -16.71 -1.13 -1.72
N LYS A 76 -17.04 0.11 -1.34
CA LYS A 76 -16.84 1.28 -2.22
C LYS A 76 -15.37 1.65 -2.41
N CYS A 77 -14.49 1.15 -1.55
CA CYS A 77 -13.06 1.42 -1.63
C CYS A 77 -12.32 0.46 -2.57
N PHE A 78 -13.02 -0.50 -3.19
CA PHE A 78 -12.46 -1.47 -4.13
C PHE A 78 -13.19 -1.35 -5.46
N ALA A 79 -12.53 -0.80 -6.48
CA ALA A 79 -13.14 -0.58 -7.77
C ALA A 79 -12.12 -0.53 -8.91
N ALA A 80 -12.57 -0.93 -10.11
CA ALA A 80 -11.88 -0.65 -11.36
C ALA A 80 -12.69 0.40 -12.13
N GLU A 81 -12.04 1.49 -12.54
CA GLU A 81 -12.70 2.60 -13.23
C GLU A 81 -11.87 3.12 -14.41
N PRO A 82 -12.48 3.86 -15.36
CA PRO A 82 -11.73 4.61 -16.35
C PRO A 82 -10.71 5.52 -15.67
N ILE A 83 -9.49 5.62 -16.21
CA ILE A 83 -8.44 6.45 -15.64
C ILE A 83 -8.92 7.90 -15.58
N PRO A 84 -8.93 8.58 -14.41
CA PRO A 84 -9.29 10.00 -14.30
C PRO A 84 -8.34 10.91 -15.08
N ASP A 85 -8.80 12.08 -15.56
CA ASP A 85 -7.97 12.99 -16.37
C ASP A 85 -6.70 13.43 -15.66
N GLY A 86 -6.78 13.74 -14.36
CA GLY A 86 -5.62 14.12 -13.57
C GLY A 86 -4.60 12.98 -13.43
N VAL A 87 -5.07 11.74 -13.31
CA VAL A 87 -4.19 10.56 -13.29
C VAL A 87 -3.54 10.38 -14.67
N TRP A 88 -4.32 10.44 -15.75
CA TRP A 88 -3.83 10.29 -17.11
C TRP A 88 -2.77 11.32 -17.48
N GLN A 89 -2.96 12.58 -17.07
CA GLN A 89 -1.97 13.65 -17.26
C GLN A 89 -0.66 13.37 -16.53
N ARG A 90 -0.71 12.85 -15.29
CA ARG A 90 0.49 12.49 -14.51
C ARG A 90 1.29 11.37 -15.17
N MET A 91 0.63 10.45 -15.87
CA MET A 91 1.26 9.31 -16.54
C MET A 91 2.08 9.68 -17.78
N GLN A 92 1.78 10.81 -18.42
CA GLN A 92 2.35 11.17 -19.72
C GLN A 92 3.86 11.41 -19.64
N GLY A 93 4.60 10.77 -20.54
CA GLY A 93 6.07 10.86 -20.61
C GLY A 93 6.80 10.02 -19.57
N LYS A 94 6.08 9.41 -18.63
CA LYS A 94 6.60 8.55 -17.55
C LYS A 94 6.19 7.09 -17.80
N THR A 95 5.20 6.57 -17.06
CA THR A 95 4.68 5.21 -17.25
C THR A 95 3.96 5.05 -18.57
N PHE A 96 3.34 6.12 -19.10
CA PHE A 96 2.75 6.11 -20.44
C PHE A 96 3.60 6.93 -21.42
N LYS A 97 3.87 6.33 -22.58
CA LYS A 97 4.50 6.98 -23.72
C LYS A 97 3.67 6.66 -24.95
N GLU A 98 3.48 7.63 -25.84
CA GLU A 98 2.71 7.46 -27.06
C GLU A 98 3.20 6.24 -27.85
N ASN A 99 2.29 5.33 -28.17
CA ASN A 99 2.61 4.05 -28.81
C ASN A 99 1.39 3.46 -29.51
N PRO A 100 1.57 2.54 -30.47
CA PRO A 100 0.46 1.96 -31.23
C PRO A 100 -0.19 0.73 -30.58
N TYR A 101 0.27 0.29 -29.40
CA TYR A 101 -0.09 -1.02 -28.82
C TYR A 101 -1.07 -0.95 -27.66
N ILE A 102 -1.03 0.12 -26.88
CA ILE A 102 -1.89 0.29 -25.71
C ILE A 102 -2.30 1.75 -25.55
N GLY A 103 -3.60 1.98 -25.34
CA GLY A 103 -4.17 3.29 -25.08
C GLY A 103 -4.83 3.41 -23.71
N ARG A 104 -5.29 4.62 -23.38
CA ARG A 104 -6.01 4.92 -22.13
C ARG A 104 -7.21 3.99 -21.91
N ASP A 105 -7.96 3.70 -22.97
CA ASP A 105 -9.19 2.90 -22.90
C ASP A 105 -8.94 1.42 -22.63
N ASP A 106 -7.71 0.94 -22.85
CA ASP A 106 -7.27 -0.42 -22.51
C ASP A 106 -6.89 -0.58 -21.05
N LEU A 107 -6.74 0.53 -20.33
CA LEU A 107 -6.29 0.57 -18.96
C LEU A 107 -7.41 0.97 -18.00
N ARG A 108 -7.30 0.54 -16.75
CA ARG A 108 -8.21 0.88 -15.66
C ARG A 108 -7.41 1.36 -14.45
N HIS A 109 -7.96 2.36 -13.79
CA HIS A 109 -7.51 2.81 -12.49
C HIS A 109 -8.16 1.91 -11.44
N ILE A 110 -7.32 1.15 -10.74
CA ILE A 110 -7.70 0.34 -9.61
C ILE A 110 -7.61 1.19 -8.36
N ARG A 111 -8.72 1.20 -7.65
CA ARG A 111 -8.87 1.76 -6.31
C ARG A 111 -8.95 0.59 -5.34
N ALA A 112 -8.05 0.56 -4.36
CA ALA A 112 -8.06 -0.44 -3.30
C ALA A 112 -7.52 0.17 -1.99
N LEU A 113 -8.03 -0.26 -0.84
CA LEU A 113 -7.31 -0.05 0.42
C LEU A 113 -6.31 -1.18 0.64
N HIS A 114 -5.26 -0.89 1.39
CA HIS A 114 -4.31 -1.89 1.84
C HIS A 114 -3.87 -1.62 3.28
N TRP A 115 -3.35 -2.66 3.95
CA TRP A 115 -2.75 -2.55 5.26
C TRP A 115 -1.23 -2.47 5.12
N ASP A 116 -0.59 -1.52 5.80
CA ASP A 116 0.87 -1.51 5.92
C ASP A 116 1.36 -2.43 7.05
N TYR A 117 2.67 -2.42 7.29
CA TYR A 117 3.32 -3.22 8.33
C TYR A 117 2.97 -2.80 9.76
N ASP A 118 2.49 -1.57 9.95
CA ASP A 118 2.04 -1.04 11.24
C ASP A 118 0.53 -1.25 11.46
N ASN A 119 -0.12 -2.05 10.59
CA ASN A 119 -1.57 -2.27 10.58
C ASN A 119 -2.38 -0.99 10.44
N GLN A 120 -1.93 -0.06 9.60
CA GLN A 120 -2.67 1.14 9.21
C GLN A 120 -3.29 0.94 7.83
N MET A 121 -4.55 1.38 7.65
CA MET A 121 -5.19 1.37 6.33
C MET A 121 -4.70 2.55 5.50
N HIS A 122 -4.31 2.28 4.27
CA HIS A 122 -3.89 3.29 3.31
C HIS A 122 -4.75 3.23 2.05
N VAL A 123 -4.97 4.38 1.45
CA VAL A 123 -5.51 4.49 0.10
C VAL A 123 -4.45 4.05 -0.90
N GLY A 124 -4.73 3.03 -1.69
CA GLY A 124 -3.88 2.54 -2.77
C GLY A 124 -4.46 2.84 -4.15
N GLU A 125 -3.58 2.97 -5.13
CA GLU A 125 -3.94 3.05 -6.55
C GLU A 125 -3.00 2.20 -7.42
N MET A 126 -3.54 1.66 -8.50
CA MET A 126 -2.77 0.90 -9.50
C MET A 126 -3.39 1.08 -10.88
N ILE A 127 -2.58 1.13 -11.94
CA ILE A 127 -3.07 1.07 -13.32
C ILE A 127 -2.85 -0.33 -13.87
N VAL A 128 -3.91 -0.98 -14.35
CA VAL A 128 -3.87 -2.33 -14.94
C VAL A 128 -4.64 -2.38 -16.26
N ASN A 129 -4.49 -3.45 -17.03
CA ASN A 129 -5.30 -3.70 -18.21
C ASN A 129 -6.75 -4.00 -17.82
N LYS A 130 -7.72 -3.51 -18.61
CA LYS A 130 -9.15 -3.81 -18.45
C LYS A 130 -9.46 -5.32 -18.43
N GLU A 131 -8.65 -6.14 -19.10
CA GLU A 131 -8.81 -7.60 -19.16
C GLU A 131 -8.62 -8.29 -17.80
N ILE A 132 -7.79 -7.71 -16.93
CA ILE A 132 -7.52 -8.27 -15.59
C ILE A 132 -8.10 -7.43 -14.46
N ALA A 133 -8.67 -6.27 -14.75
CA ALA A 133 -9.06 -5.28 -13.74
C ALA A 133 -9.96 -5.85 -12.63
N ASP A 134 -11.02 -6.57 -12.98
CA ASP A 134 -11.95 -7.14 -12.00
C ASP A 134 -11.30 -8.24 -11.14
N ARG A 135 -10.39 -9.03 -11.74
CA ARG A 135 -9.61 -10.06 -11.02
C ARG A 135 -8.72 -9.40 -9.98
N VAL A 136 -8.03 -8.33 -10.39
CA VAL A 136 -7.09 -7.61 -9.53
C VAL A 136 -7.80 -6.93 -8.36
N VAL A 137 -8.95 -6.29 -8.60
CA VAL A 137 -9.80 -5.75 -7.51
C VAL A 137 -10.21 -6.86 -6.54
N THR A 138 -10.61 -8.02 -7.06
CA THR A 138 -11.02 -9.17 -6.25
C THR A 138 -9.86 -9.72 -5.41
N ILE A 139 -8.65 -9.82 -5.97
CA ILE A 139 -7.45 -10.26 -5.25
C ILE A 139 -7.11 -9.26 -4.14
N PHE A 140 -7.00 -7.96 -4.45
CA PHE A 140 -6.67 -6.95 -3.45
C PHE A 140 -7.72 -6.86 -2.35
N ARG A 141 -9.00 -7.11 -2.66
CA ARG A 141 -10.02 -7.18 -1.63
C ARG A 141 -9.80 -8.35 -0.67
N GLN A 142 -9.52 -9.54 -1.19
CA GLN A 142 -9.24 -10.72 -0.36
C GLN A 142 -7.96 -10.55 0.47
N LEU A 143 -6.92 -9.95 -0.11
CA LEU A 143 -5.70 -9.59 0.61
C LEU A 143 -6.00 -8.60 1.73
N PHE A 144 -6.80 -7.57 1.48
CA PHE A 144 -7.20 -6.59 2.50
C PHE A 144 -7.99 -7.23 3.64
N ASP A 145 -8.98 -8.08 3.32
CA ASP A 145 -9.81 -8.76 4.32
C ASP A 145 -8.98 -9.71 5.21
N ALA A 146 -7.94 -10.33 4.64
CA ALA A 146 -6.96 -11.14 5.36
C ALA A 146 -5.92 -10.33 6.14
N LYS A 147 -5.98 -8.99 6.08
CA LYS A 147 -4.94 -8.08 6.58
C LYS A 147 -3.54 -8.42 6.04
N TYR A 148 -3.49 -8.86 4.79
CA TYR A 148 -2.23 -9.11 4.12
C TYR A 148 -1.46 -7.79 3.97
N PRO A 149 -0.20 -7.75 4.40
CA PRO A 149 0.55 -6.51 4.46
C PRO A 149 1.10 -6.12 3.09
N ILE A 150 0.71 -4.94 2.60
CA ILE A 150 1.25 -4.28 1.41
C ILE A 150 1.75 -2.91 1.88
N GLN A 151 3.05 -2.65 1.76
CA GLN A 151 3.60 -1.41 2.34
C GLN A 151 3.14 -0.17 1.59
N ARG A 152 3.13 -0.24 0.25
CA ARG A 152 2.73 0.84 -0.64
C ARG A 152 2.08 0.29 -1.89
N MET A 153 1.12 1.06 -2.40
CA MET A 153 0.44 0.83 -3.66
C MET A 153 0.21 2.17 -4.33
N LEU A 154 1.26 2.71 -4.92
CA LEU A 154 1.30 4.01 -5.59
C LEU A 154 1.63 3.81 -7.07
N LEU A 155 1.18 4.73 -7.92
CA LEU A 155 1.61 4.70 -9.31
C LEU A 155 3.12 4.93 -9.41
N PRO A 156 3.83 4.21 -10.30
CA PRO A 156 5.25 4.45 -10.55
C PRO A 156 5.55 5.90 -10.97
N ASP A 157 4.56 6.65 -11.45
CA ASP A 157 4.67 8.07 -11.81
C ASP A 157 5.06 8.98 -10.64
N VAL A 158 4.81 8.56 -9.39
CA VAL A 158 5.30 9.23 -8.17
C VAL A 158 6.83 9.19 -8.09
N TYR A 159 7.43 8.15 -8.68
CA TYR A 159 8.86 7.89 -8.70
C TYR A 159 9.47 8.17 -10.09
N ASP A 160 8.81 8.98 -10.92
CA ASP A 160 9.24 9.27 -12.29
C ASP A 160 9.42 8.02 -13.18
N ALA A 161 8.70 6.93 -12.87
CA ALA A 161 8.85 5.61 -13.48
C ALA A 161 10.27 5.01 -13.34
N ASP A 162 11.00 5.38 -12.28
CA ASP A 162 12.27 4.77 -11.91
C ASP A 162 12.05 3.50 -11.06
N ASP A 163 12.33 2.34 -11.68
CA ASP A 163 12.13 1.02 -11.06
C ASP A 163 12.95 0.87 -9.77
N GLU A 164 14.22 1.29 -9.75
CA GLU A 164 15.06 1.14 -8.55
C GLU A 164 14.51 1.90 -7.34
N THR A 165 14.05 3.14 -7.53
CA THR A 165 13.52 3.97 -6.46
C THR A 165 12.20 3.42 -5.92
N GLN A 166 11.24 3.09 -6.80
CA GLN A 166 9.96 2.53 -6.33
C GLN A 166 10.13 1.16 -5.67
N MET A 167 11.05 0.33 -6.20
CA MET A 167 11.29 -1.01 -5.69
C MET A 167 11.94 -0.97 -4.30
N ARG A 168 12.88 -0.04 -4.10
CA ARG A 168 13.49 0.23 -2.80
C ARG A 168 12.49 0.74 -1.77
N ASP A 169 11.51 1.51 -2.21
CA ASP A 169 10.41 1.99 -1.37
C ASP A 169 9.30 0.92 -1.19
N ASN A 170 9.56 -0.29 -1.68
CA ASN A 170 8.72 -1.47 -1.53
C ASN A 170 7.30 -1.27 -2.10
N ASN A 171 7.21 -0.50 -3.18
CA ASN A 171 5.97 -0.16 -3.85
C ASN A 171 5.43 -1.34 -4.65
N SER A 172 4.14 -1.64 -4.50
CA SER A 172 3.43 -2.59 -5.35
C SER A 172 2.78 -1.84 -6.52
N SER A 173 3.03 -2.28 -7.76
CA SER A 173 2.61 -1.55 -8.95
C SER A 173 2.35 -2.49 -10.14
N SER A 174 1.93 -1.93 -11.29
CA SER A 174 1.60 -2.72 -12.49
C SER A 174 2.03 -2.01 -13.76
N PHE A 175 1.20 -1.14 -14.34
CA PHE A 175 1.47 -0.58 -15.66
C PHE A 175 2.72 0.31 -15.69
N CYS A 176 3.64 -0.01 -16.60
CA CYS A 176 4.75 0.86 -17.00
C CYS A 176 5.18 0.48 -18.42
N TYR A 177 4.97 1.39 -19.38
CA TYR A 177 5.29 1.16 -20.79
C TYR A 177 6.80 1.14 -21.04
N ARG A 178 7.36 -0.07 -21.10
CA ARG A 178 8.77 -0.33 -21.41
C ARG A 178 8.98 -1.65 -22.13
N ALA A 179 10.08 -1.73 -22.88
CA ALA A 179 10.62 -3.01 -23.31
C ALA A 179 11.24 -3.76 -22.12
N ILE A 180 11.36 -5.08 -22.24
CA ILE A 180 12.18 -5.88 -21.32
C ILE A 180 13.63 -5.40 -21.42
N ALA A 181 14.32 -5.26 -20.30
CA ALA A 181 15.70 -4.77 -20.26
C ALA A 181 16.61 -5.59 -21.21
N GLY A 182 17.29 -4.90 -22.14
CA GLY A 182 18.15 -5.54 -23.14
C GLY A 182 17.42 -6.23 -24.29
N SER A 183 16.11 -6.01 -24.46
CA SER A 183 15.28 -6.58 -25.53
C SER A 183 14.45 -5.51 -26.26
N SER A 184 13.96 -5.84 -27.44
CA SER A 184 12.90 -5.08 -28.14
C SER A 184 11.49 -5.59 -27.83
N LYS A 185 11.37 -6.72 -27.10
CA LYS A 185 10.08 -7.29 -26.69
C LYS A 185 9.47 -6.43 -25.57
N LEU A 186 8.19 -6.08 -25.71
CA LEU A 186 7.44 -5.38 -24.66
C LEU A 186 7.29 -6.26 -23.42
N SER A 187 7.46 -5.64 -22.25
CA SER A 187 7.15 -6.28 -20.97
C SER A 187 5.62 -6.47 -20.83
N LYS A 188 5.19 -7.45 -20.03
CA LYS A 188 3.78 -7.58 -19.62
C LYS A 188 3.31 -6.35 -18.82
N HIS A 189 4.19 -5.70 -18.07
CA HIS A 189 3.92 -4.39 -17.45
C HIS A 189 3.55 -3.32 -18.47
N ALA A 190 4.15 -3.36 -19.68
CA ALA A 190 3.83 -2.40 -20.73
C ALA A 190 2.43 -2.57 -21.30
N ARG A 191 1.78 -3.70 -21.02
CA ARG A 191 0.39 -3.97 -21.36
C ARG A 191 -0.56 -3.87 -20.16
N GLY A 192 -0.04 -3.60 -18.96
CA GLY A 192 -0.82 -3.63 -17.72
C GLY A 192 -1.28 -5.03 -17.32
N LEU A 193 -0.57 -6.08 -17.77
CA LEU A 193 -0.90 -7.49 -17.55
C LEU A 193 0.01 -8.17 -16.52
N ALA A 194 0.91 -7.42 -15.89
CA ALA A 194 1.76 -7.89 -14.81
C ALA A 194 1.65 -6.99 -13.59
N ILE A 195 1.84 -7.57 -12.40
CA ILE A 195 1.73 -6.91 -11.11
C ILE A 195 2.93 -7.31 -10.27
N ASP A 196 3.56 -6.31 -9.66
CA ASP A 196 4.64 -6.47 -8.69
C ASP A 196 4.13 -6.20 -7.28
N ILE A 197 4.45 -7.07 -6.32
CA ILE A 197 4.01 -6.95 -4.91
C ILE A 197 5.22 -6.88 -3.96
N ASN A 198 5.24 -5.88 -3.08
CA ASN A 198 6.26 -5.71 -2.01
C ASN A 198 7.69 -5.96 -2.51
N THR A 199 8.08 -5.12 -3.46
CA THR A 199 9.24 -5.25 -4.35
C THR A 199 10.61 -5.24 -3.66
N LEU A 200 10.71 -4.72 -2.44
CA LEU A 200 11.94 -4.79 -1.64
C LEU A 200 12.14 -6.20 -1.06
N TYR A 201 11.09 -6.80 -0.49
CA TYR A 201 11.14 -8.11 0.15
C TYR A 201 11.07 -9.28 -0.86
N ASN A 202 10.59 -8.98 -2.06
CA ASN A 202 10.40 -9.96 -3.13
C ASN A 202 11.21 -9.57 -4.37
N PRO A 203 12.55 -9.52 -4.28
CA PRO A 203 13.36 -8.93 -5.34
C PRO A 203 13.38 -9.75 -6.63
N TYR A 204 13.76 -9.05 -7.70
CA TYR A 204 14.32 -9.67 -8.88
C TYR A 204 15.82 -9.94 -8.69
N TYR A 205 16.30 -11.10 -9.11
CA TYR A 205 17.72 -11.32 -9.34
C TYR A 205 18.00 -12.22 -10.54
N LYS A 206 19.20 -12.05 -11.10
CA LYS A 206 19.75 -12.88 -12.17
C LYS A 206 21.24 -13.13 -11.92
N ASP A 207 21.60 -14.41 -11.88
CA ASP A 207 22.99 -14.84 -11.89
C ASP A 207 23.56 -14.71 -13.31
N ARG A 208 24.78 -14.18 -13.41
CA ARG A 208 25.48 -13.95 -14.67
C ARG A 208 26.58 -14.99 -14.85
N ASP A 209 26.99 -15.20 -16.11
CA ASP A 209 28.03 -16.16 -16.47
C ASP A 209 29.40 -15.85 -15.84
N ASP A 210 29.65 -14.60 -15.44
CA ASP A 210 30.87 -14.15 -14.74
C ASP A 210 30.86 -14.43 -13.23
N GLY A 211 29.81 -15.10 -12.72
CA GLY A 211 29.63 -15.42 -11.31
C GLY A 211 29.08 -14.26 -10.46
N THR A 212 28.81 -13.10 -11.06
CA THR A 212 28.16 -11.98 -10.37
C THR A 212 26.64 -12.13 -10.38
N ARG A 213 25.98 -11.58 -9.37
CA ARG A 213 24.52 -11.52 -9.29
C ARG A 213 24.05 -10.09 -9.49
N PHE A 214 23.11 -9.90 -10.41
CA PHE A 214 22.37 -8.66 -10.54
C PHE A 214 21.08 -8.75 -9.73
N ILE A 215 20.80 -7.74 -8.91
CA ILE A 215 19.68 -7.71 -7.97
C ILE A 215 18.96 -6.39 -8.13
N GLN A 216 17.63 -6.42 -8.16
CA GLN A 216 16.77 -5.25 -8.12
C GLN A 216 15.69 -5.44 -7.04
N PRO A 217 15.52 -4.46 -6.12
CA PRO A 217 16.35 -3.27 -5.97
C PRO A 217 17.72 -3.66 -5.42
N ALA A 218 18.75 -2.84 -5.62
CA ALA A 218 20.11 -3.16 -5.18
C ALA A 218 20.24 -3.37 -3.66
N THR A 219 19.28 -2.88 -2.87
CA THR A 219 19.18 -3.09 -1.40
C THR A 219 18.53 -4.39 -0.97
N ALA A 220 18.04 -5.22 -1.89
CA ALA A 220 17.30 -6.43 -1.54
C ALA A 220 18.17 -7.69 -1.49
N ALA A 221 19.49 -7.54 -1.41
CA ALA A 221 20.41 -8.68 -1.39
C ALA A 221 20.09 -9.68 -0.26
N ASP A 222 19.75 -9.17 0.92
CA ASP A 222 19.40 -9.99 2.09
C ASP A 222 18.11 -10.80 1.90
N TYR A 223 17.24 -10.42 0.96
CA TYR A 223 15.98 -11.11 0.66
C TYR A 223 16.08 -12.10 -0.51
N CYS A 224 17.28 -12.25 -1.10
CA CYS A 224 17.51 -13.21 -2.19
C CYS A 224 17.67 -14.65 -1.70
N ASP A 225 18.19 -14.86 -0.48
CA ASP A 225 18.25 -16.18 0.14
C ASP A 225 16.87 -16.55 0.71
N ARG A 226 16.10 -17.28 -0.08
CA ARG A 226 14.75 -17.72 0.31
C ARG A 226 14.76 -18.93 1.23
N SER A 227 15.91 -19.44 1.67
CA SER A 227 15.95 -20.46 2.74
C SER A 227 15.67 -19.85 4.12
N TRP A 228 15.83 -18.53 4.26
CA TRP A 228 15.58 -17.83 5.51
C TRP A 228 14.09 -17.54 5.70
N ASP A 229 13.70 -17.47 6.97
CA ASP A 229 12.38 -17.04 7.40
C ASP A 229 12.41 -15.53 7.67
N PHE A 230 11.59 -14.78 6.95
CA PHE A 230 11.42 -13.34 7.09
C PHE A 230 10.02 -12.93 6.65
N LEU A 231 9.53 -11.85 7.25
CA LEU A 231 8.19 -11.34 7.00
C LEU A 231 8.04 -10.86 5.55
N TYR A 232 6.82 -10.98 5.01
CA TYR A 232 6.38 -10.45 3.70
C TYR A 232 6.97 -11.16 2.48
N LYS A 233 7.63 -12.29 2.71
CA LYS A 233 8.08 -13.21 1.68
C LYS A 233 6.90 -13.85 0.98
N ILE A 234 6.91 -13.79 -0.35
CA ILE A 234 6.03 -14.59 -1.19
C ILE A 234 6.73 -15.93 -1.44
N ASP A 235 6.03 -17.02 -1.11
CA ASP A 235 6.38 -18.39 -1.46
C ASP A 235 5.10 -19.17 -1.79
N HIS A 236 5.23 -20.49 -1.99
CA HIS A 236 4.12 -21.33 -2.46
C HIS A 236 3.00 -21.51 -1.43
N ASP A 237 3.28 -21.29 -0.14
CA ASP A 237 2.28 -21.37 0.92
C ASP A 237 1.61 -20.00 1.17
N ASP A 238 2.17 -18.91 0.62
CA ASP A 238 1.69 -17.55 0.79
C ASP A 238 0.31 -17.31 0.16
N LEU A 239 -0.51 -16.49 0.83
CA LEU A 239 -1.84 -16.13 0.34
C LEU A 239 -1.78 -15.37 -0.98
N CYS A 240 -0.80 -14.47 -1.16
CA CYS A 240 -0.66 -13.68 -2.39
C CYS A 240 -0.42 -14.61 -3.58
N PHE A 241 0.52 -15.55 -3.45
CA PHE A 241 0.80 -16.56 -4.47
C PHE A 241 -0.46 -17.34 -4.86
N ARG A 242 -1.19 -17.88 -3.89
CA ARG A 242 -2.42 -18.66 -4.16
C ARG A 242 -3.48 -17.84 -4.88
N LEU A 243 -3.76 -16.62 -4.42
CA LEU A 243 -4.79 -15.77 -5.03
C LEU A 243 -4.47 -15.39 -6.47
N PHE A 244 -3.21 -15.02 -6.76
CA PHE A 244 -2.80 -14.70 -8.12
C PHE A 244 -2.81 -15.93 -9.04
N THR A 245 -2.28 -17.06 -8.59
CA THR A 245 -2.26 -18.29 -9.40
C THR A 245 -3.65 -18.85 -9.68
N GLU A 246 -4.56 -18.87 -8.68
CA GLU A 246 -5.98 -19.23 -8.86
C GLU A 246 -6.69 -18.28 -9.84
N ALA A 247 -6.27 -17.01 -9.91
CA ALA A 247 -6.82 -16.02 -10.84
C ALA A 247 -6.25 -16.10 -12.26
N GLY A 248 -5.30 -17.01 -12.53
CA GLY A 248 -4.72 -17.25 -13.86
C GLY A 248 -3.41 -16.52 -14.14
N PHE A 249 -2.66 -16.14 -13.10
CA PHE A 249 -1.32 -15.57 -13.23
C PHE A 249 -0.24 -16.65 -13.04
N GLU A 250 0.86 -16.52 -13.78
CA GLU A 250 2.11 -17.20 -13.44
C GLU A 250 2.96 -16.31 -12.52
N TRP A 251 3.83 -16.93 -11.73
CA TRP A 251 4.69 -16.25 -10.76
C TRP A 251 6.16 -16.29 -11.19
N GLY A 252 6.82 -15.13 -11.22
CA GLY A 252 8.22 -15.00 -11.60
C GLY A 252 9.21 -15.64 -10.62
N GLY A 253 8.76 -15.97 -9.41
CA GLY A 253 9.52 -16.79 -8.46
C GLY A 253 9.80 -18.22 -8.96
N ASP A 254 9.00 -18.72 -9.90
CA ASP A 254 9.15 -20.07 -10.47
C ASP A 254 10.06 -20.13 -11.69
N TRP A 255 10.42 -18.98 -12.28
CA TRP A 255 11.30 -18.94 -13.44
C TRP A 255 12.69 -19.51 -13.15
N THR A 256 13.35 -20.07 -14.18
CA THR A 256 14.61 -20.79 -14.03
C THR A 256 15.84 -19.96 -14.39
N SER A 257 15.73 -19.05 -15.35
CA SER A 257 16.85 -18.23 -15.86
C SER A 257 17.09 -16.94 -15.06
N CYS A 258 16.08 -16.50 -14.32
CA CYS A 258 16.09 -15.43 -13.35
C CYS A 258 15.04 -15.76 -12.29
N LYS A 259 15.08 -15.04 -11.16
CA LYS A 259 14.04 -15.09 -10.14
C LYS A 259 13.44 -13.70 -10.01
N ASP A 260 12.13 -13.62 -10.07
CA ASP A 260 11.38 -12.37 -9.93
C ASP A 260 10.24 -12.56 -8.93
N PHE A 261 10.54 -12.50 -7.63
CA PHE A 261 9.58 -12.92 -6.60
C PHE A 261 8.41 -11.96 -6.42
N GLN A 262 8.57 -10.70 -6.83
CA GLN A 262 7.53 -9.68 -6.84
C GLN A 262 6.51 -9.91 -7.94
N HIS A 263 6.94 -10.54 -9.05
CA HIS A 263 6.28 -10.44 -10.35
C HIS A 263 5.24 -11.54 -10.55
N PHE A 264 4.03 -11.13 -10.90
CA PHE A 264 2.96 -11.98 -11.41
C PHE A 264 2.53 -11.50 -12.78
N GLU A 265 2.47 -12.39 -13.78
CA GLU A 265 1.95 -12.03 -15.11
C GLU A 265 0.79 -12.91 -15.55
N PHE A 266 -0.19 -12.30 -16.21
CA PHE A 266 -1.38 -12.99 -16.68
C PHE A 266 -1.05 -13.94 -17.83
N ILE A 267 -1.54 -15.17 -17.73
CA ILE A 267 -1.42 -16.20 -18.75
C ILE A 267 -2.50 -15.93 -19.81
N GLU A 268 -2.04 -15.64 -21.04
CA GLU A 268 -2.90 -15.37 -22.20
C GLU A 268 -3.29 -16.64 -22.96
#